data_AF-A0A0K8W585-F1
#
_entry.id   AF-A0A0K8W585-F1
#
_cell.length_a   1.000
_cell.length_b   1.000
_cell.length_c   1.000
_cell.angle_alpha   90.00
_cell.angle_beta   90.00
_cell.angle_gamma   90.00
#
_symmetry.space_group_name_H-M   'P 1'
#
loop_
_entity.id
_entity.type
_entity.pdbx_description
1 polymer ?
#
loop_
_entity_poly.entity_id
_entity_poly.type
_entity_poly.pdbx_seq_one_letter_code
_entity_poly.pdbx_strand_id
1 'polypeptide(L)'
;MYTFNMSMMNFCSWRISHALSHHIYPNSYLDLELSMFEPLVCWIPNPYIKSKMMRYLSIVTEPLTYCIAFPLQKATRIIYSLRYNNIMYWHDILSLSIPLAIFLFSDLSLLLSLRQWIFITMIASFAFCVIGLNAAHHDPEIYHEGDAAREDRDWGLFQVDTIIDRGDLKGSQFLVLTHFGDHILHHLFPTLDHGILPQLYPVLYETLDQFKGKLRECNHLEHMLGQHMQLLRTTPNTKPQGS
;
A
#
# COMPACT_ATOMS: atom_id res chain seq x y z
N MET A 1 -11.03 15.80 -1.20
CA MET A 1 -10.20 14.75 -1.84
C MET A 1 -9.43 15.19 -3.08
N TYR A 2 -9.72 16.34 -3.72
CA TYR A 2 -8.95 16.80 -4.90
C TYR A 2 -7.45 17.03 -4.66
N THR A 3 -7.00 17.23 -3.42
CA THR A 3 -5.57 17.31 -3.09
C THR A 3 -4.79 16.09 -3.58
N PHE A 4 -5.39 14.89 -3.53
CA PHE A 4 -4.76 13.68 -4.05
C PHE A 4 -4.49 13.74 -5.56
N ASN A 5 -5.27 14.51 -6.31
CA ASN A 5 -5.03 14.71 -7.74
C ASN A 5 -3.84 15.60 -8.07
N MET A 6 -3.32 16.33 -7.08
CA MET A 6 -2.09 17.12 -7.27
C MET A 6 -0.85 16.22 -7.44
N SER A 7 -0.90 14.95 -6.98
CA SER A 7 0.23 14.00 -7.05
C SER A 7 0.34 13.23 -8.37
N MET A 8 -0.38 13.64 -9.41
CA MET A 8 -0.63 12.88 -10.66
C MET A 8 -1.55 11.66 -10.51
N MET A 9 -1.94 11.28 -9.30
CA MET A 9 -2.92 10.24 -9.05
C MET A 9 -4.35 10.75 -9.25
N ASN A 10 -5.34 9.84 -9.15
CA ASN A 10 -6.75 10.18 -9.28
C ASN A 10 -7.56 9.57 -8.14
N PHE A 11 -8.26 10.41 -7.37
CA PHE A 11 -8.97 9.93 -6.18
C PHE A 11 -10.10 8.92 -6.49
N CYS A 12 -10.76 9.02 -7.66
CA CYS A 12 -11.78 8.05 -8.08
C CYS A 12 -11.15 6.69 -8.36
N SER A 13 -10.10 6.67 -9.19
CA SER A 13 -9.36 5.44 -9.49
C SER A 13 -8.74 4.84 -8.23
N TRP A 14 -8.19 5.67 -7.35
CA TRP A 14 -7.60 5.24 -6.08
C TRP A 14 -8.61 4.61 -5.14
N ARG A 15 -9.81 5.17 -5.00
CA ARG A 15 -10.85 4.57 -4.15
C ARG A 15 -11.24 3.18 -4.63
N ILE A 16 -11.38 3.00 -5.95
CA ILE A 16 -11.67 1.69 -6.53
C ILE A 16 -10.50 0.74 -6.34
N SER A 17 -9.27 1.17 -6.64
CA SER A 17 -8.10 0.30 -6.50
C SER A 17 -7.89 -0.10 -5.04
N HIS A 18 -7.97 0.85 -4.11
CA HIS A 18 -7.83 0.60 -2.69
C HIS A 18 -8.92 -0.33 -2.16
N ALA A 19 -10.19 -0.19 -2.56
CA ALA A 19 -11.23 -1.13 -2.12
C ALA A 19 -11.02 -2.58 -2.62
N LEU A 20 -10.37 -2.75 -3.77
CA LEU A 20 -10.01 -4.06 -4.33
C LEU A 20 -8.64 -4.57 -3.86
N SER A 21 -7.90 -3.73 -3.15
CA SER A 21 -6.55 -3.94 -2.66
C SER A 21 -6.63 -4.30 -1.19
N HIS A 22 -5.99 -5.40 -0.77
CA HIS A 22 -5.82 -5.87 0.60
C HIS A 22 -7.04 -6.01 1.54
N HIS A 23 -8.23 -5.46 1.25
CA HIS A 23 -9.39 -5.54 2.14
C HIS A 23 -10.18 -6.84 1.96
N ILE A 24 -10.45 -7.23 0.72
CA ILE A 24 -11.32 -8.40 0.45
C ILE A 24 -10.52 -9.70 0.54
N TYR A 25 -9.38 -9.75 -0.14
CA TYR A 25 -8.51 -10.93 -0.24
C TYR A 25 -7.03 -10.57 0.02
N PRO A 26 -6.69 -10.05 1.22
CA PRO A 26 -5.33 -9.59 1.53
C PRO A 26 -4.26 -10.62 1.21
N ASN A 27 -3.18 -10.14 0.60
CA ASN A 27 -1.98 -10.90 0.28
C ASN A 27 -2.22 -12.15 -0.58
N SER A 28 -3.34 -12.23 -1.29
CA SER A 28 -3.68 -13.30 -2.23
C SER A 28 -3.37 -12.91 -3.68
N TYR A 29 -3.52 -13.84 -4.63
CA TYR A 29 -3.49 -13.49 -6.06
C TYR A 29 -4.62 -12.55 -6.49
N LEU A 30 -5.69 -12.42 -5.70
CA LEU A 30 -6.80 -11.51 -5.97
C LEU A 30 -6.60 -10.13 -5.34
N ASP A 31 -5.55 -9.96 -4.53
CA ASP A 31 -5.15 -8.67 -4.00
C ASP A 31 -4.56 -7.82 -5.13
N LEU A 32 -5.22 -6.71 -5.43
CA LEU A 32 -4.76 -5.79 -6.45
C LEU A 32 -3.43 -5.13 -6.09
N GLU A 33 -3.15 -4.85 -4.80
CA GLU A 33 -1.85 -4.32 -4.36
C GLU A 33 -0.75 -5.29 -4.75
N LEU A 34 -0.91 -6.53 -4.28
CA LEU A 34 0.08 -7.58 -4.46
C LEU A 34 0.30 -7.81 -5.95
N SER A 35 -0.77 -7.96 -6.72
CA SER A 35 -0.70 -8.31 -8.14
C SER A 35 -0.13 -7.18 -9.00
N MET A 36 -0.42 -5.92 -8.67
CA MET A 36 0.12 -4.76 -9.41
C MET A 36 1.63 -4.62 -9.22
N PHE A 37 2.11 -4.91 -8.02
CA PHE A 37 3.50 -4.69 -7.64
C PHE A 37 4.37 -5.94 -7.82
N GLU A 38 3.82 -7.16 -7.80
CA GLU A 38 4.56 -8.43 -7.99
C GLU A 38 5.54 -8.43 -9.19
N PRO A 39 5.20 -7.86 -10.36
CA PRO A 39 6.16 -7.80 -11.46
C PRO A 39 7.51 -7.17 -11.07
N LEU A 40 7.51 -6.26 -10.09
CA LEU A 40 8.65 -5.47 -9.63
C LEU A 40 9.13 -5.83 -8.20
N VAL A 41 8.24 -6.33 -7.33
CA VAL A 41 8.55 -6.66 -5.92
C VAL A 41 8.04 -8.05 -5.53
N CYS A 42 8.93 -8.91 -5.04
CA CYS A 42 8.71 -10.35 -4.89
C CYS A 42 7.99 -10.78 -3.60
N TRP A 43 6.74 -10.38 -3.38
CA TRP A 43 6.02 -10.69 -2.12
C TRP A 43 5.48 -12.12 -2.01
N ILE A 44 5.21 -12.82 -3.13
CA ILE A 44 4.71 -14.21 -3.07
C ILE A 44 5.91 -15.15 -2.87
N PRO A 45 5.95 -15.98 -1.80
CA PRO A 45 7.09 -16.85 -1.49
C PRO A 45 7.08 -18.15 -2.30
N ASN A 46 6.93 -18.06 -3.63
CA ASN A 46 6.88 -19.23 -4.50
C ASN A 46 8.12 -19.31 -5.41
N PRO A 47 8.94 -20.38 -5.32
CA PRO A 47 10.18 -20.49 -6.10
C PRO A 47 9.92 -20.76 -7.59
N TYR A 48 8.70 -21.17 -7.96
CA TYR A 48 8.26 -21.36 -9.34
C TYR A 48 7.81 -20.05 -10.01
N ILE A 49 7.50 -19.00 -9.23
CA ILE A 49 7.08 -17.69 -9.75
C ILE A 49 8.29 -16.75 -9.88
N LYS A 50 9.12 -16.66 -8.83
CA LYS A 50 10.30 -15.76 -8.80
C LYS A 50 11.55 -16.52 -8.40
N SER A 51 12.59 -16.38 -9.21
CA SER A 51 13.91 -16.91 -8.90
C SER A 51 14.57 -16.13 -7.76
N LYS A 52 15.57 -16.74 -7.10
CA LYS A 52 16.38 -16.05 -6.07
C LYS A 52 17.00 -14.75 -6.59
N MET A 53 17.43 -14.72 -7.85
CA MET A 53 17.98 -13.52 -8.47
C MET A 53 16.94 -12.39 -8.54
N MET A 54 15.72 -12.70 -8.97
CA MET A 54 14.64 -11.70 -9.06
C MET A 54 14.30 -11.09 -7.68
N ARG A 55 14.42 -11.88 -6.61
CA ARG A 55 14.21 -11.41 -5.24
C ARG A 55 15.28 -10.41 -4.80
N TYR A 56 16.56 -10.70 -5.05
CA TYR A 56 17.62 -9.71 -4.79
C TYR A 56 17.46 -8.45 -5.65
N LEU A 57 17.07 -8.62 -6.92
CA LEU A 57 16.75 -7.48 -7.79
C LEU A 57 15.59 -6.66 -7.23
N SER A 58 14.55 -7.29 -6.66
CA SER A 58 13.42 -6.55 -6.10
C SER A 58 13.81 -5.58 -4.99
N ILE A 59 14.76 -5.93 -4.12
CA ILE A 59 15.27 -5.00 -3.09
C ILE A 59 15.92 -3.78 -3.74
N VAL A 60 16.68 -3.98 -4.81
CA VAL A 60 17.37 -2.89 -5.50
C VAL A 60 16.40 -2.03 -6.32
N THR A 61 15.38 -2.64 -6.92
CA THR A 61 14.40 -1.94 -7.78
C THR A 61 13.22 -1.38 -7.01
N GLU A 62 12.98 -1.80 -5.76
CA GLU A 62 11.87 -1.31 -4.93
C GLU A 62 11.92 0.22 -4.74
N PRO A 63 13.02 0.86 -4.29
CA PRO A 63 13.05 2.32 -4.14
C PRO A 63 12.76 3.06 -5.45
N LEU A 64 13.23 2.51 -6.58
CA LEU A 64 12.98 3.08 -7.91
C LEU A 64 11.50 2.94 -8.29
N THR A 65 10.91 1.77 -8.05
CA THR A 65 9.49 1.49 -8.27
C THR A 65 8.62 2.47 -7.50
N TYR A 66 8.98 2.73 -6.24
CA TYR A 66 8.28 3.67 -5.37
C TYR A 66 8.36 5.10 -5.89
N CYS A 67 9.52 5.54 -6.39
CA CYS A 67 9.70 6.86 -6.97
C CYS A 67 8.84 7.07 -8.24
N ILE A 68 8.62 6.03 -9.05
CA ILE A 68 7.96 6.16 -10.36
C ILE A 68 6.48 5.79 -10.34
N ALA A 69 5.93 5.27 -9.23
CA ALA A 69 4.56 4.77 -9.17
C ALA A 69 3.52 5.82 -9.62
N PHE A 70 3.62 7.06 -9.15
CA PHE A 70 2.71 8.14 -9.55
C PHE A 70 2.83 8.53 -11.04
N PRO A 71 4.05 8.84 -11.56
CA PRO A 71 4.23 9.07 -13.00
C PRO A 71 3.74 7.90 -13.87
N LEU A 72 4.03 6.66 -13.45
CA LEU A 72 3.65 5.45 -14.19
C LEU A 72 2.14 5.29 -14.25
N GLN A 73 1.43 5.53 -13.15
CA GLN A 73 -0.03 5.51 -13.10
C GLN A 73 -0.64 6.52 -14.08
N LYS A 74 -0.12 7.75 -14.05
CA LYS A 74 -0.56 8.82 -14.95
C LYS A 74 -0.30 8.50 -16.42
N ALA A 75 0.91 8.04 -16.73
CA ALA A 75 1.32 7.65 -18.08
C ALA A 75 0.45 6.50 -18.61
N THR A 76 0.21 5.48 -17.80
CA THR A 76 -0.63 4.33 -18.15
C THR A 76 -2.05 4.77 -18.52
N ARG A 77 -2.65 5.65 -17.71
CA ARG A 77 -4.01 6.14 -17.97
C ARG A 77 -4.10 7.03 -19.22
N ILE A 78 -3.09 7.88 -19.46
CA ILE A 78 -2.99 8.67 -20.69
C ILE A 78 -2.87 7.75 -21.90
N ILE A 79 -1.94 6.79 -21.88
CA ILE A 79 -1.70 5.87 -22.99
C ILE A 79 -2.95 5.04 -23.28
N TYR A 80 -3.60 4.50 -22.24
CA TYR A 80 -4.85 3.75 -22.39
C TYR A 80 -5.95 4.62 -23.01
N SER A 81 -6.10 5.85 -22.53
CA SER A 81 -7.13 6.79 -23.02
C SER A 81 -6.94 7.20 -24.47
N LEU A 82 -5.68 7.32 -24.91
CA LEU A 82 -5.35 7.65 -26.30
C LEU A 82 -5.51 6.45 -27.24
N ARG A 83 -5.33 5.23 -26.76
CA ARG A 83 -5.33 4.01 -27.59
C ARG A 83 -6.66 3.27 -27.62
N TYR A 84 -7.45 3.35 -26.55
CA TYR A 84 -8.64 2.51 -26.37
C TYR A 84 -9.86 3.37 -26.05
N ASN A 85 -10.11 3.64 -24.77
CA ASN A 85 -11.25 4.42 -24.32
C ASN A 85 -10.79 5.46 -23.30
N ASN A 86 -11.33 6.67 -23.39
CA ASN A 86 -10.96 7.73 -22.47
C ASN A 86 -11.40 7.40 -21.04
N ILE A 87 -10.42 7.23 -20.15
CA ILE A 87 -10.60 7.02 -18.71
C ILE A 87 -10.04 8.19 -17.89
N MET A 88 -9.72 9.31 -18.55
CA MET A 88 -9.31 10.56 -17.92
C MET A 88 -10.54 11.38 -17.52
N TYR A 89 -10.46 11.97 -16.33
CA TYR A 89 -11.44 12.90 -15.78
C TYR A 89 -10.88 14.33 -15.87
N TRP A 90 -11.75 15.33 -15.82
CA TRP A 90 -11.30 16.74 -15.85
C TRP A 90 -10.30 17.04 -14.72
N HIS A 91 -10.48 16.45 -13.54
CA HIS A 91 -9.63 16.68 -12.37
C HIS A 91 -8.26 16.00 -12.47
N ASP A 92 -7.99 15.25 -13.54
CA ASP A 92 -6.64 14.82 -13.88
C ASP A 92 -5.74 15.99 -14.32
N ILE A 93 -6.32 17.13 -14.69
CA ILE A 93 -5.52 18.33 -15.01
C ILE A 93 -4.95 19.01 -13.76
N LEU A 94 -5.51 18.73 -12.57
CA LEU A 94 -5.12 19.41 -11.33
C LEU A 94 -3.65 19.22 -10.97
N SER A 95 -3.02 18.10 -11.36
CA SER A 95 -1.58 17.89 -11.17
C SER A 95 -0.73 18.94 -11.90
N LEU A 96 -1.24 19.52 -13.01
CA LEU A 96 -0.56 20.57 -13.76
C LEU A 96 -0.64 21.95 -13.10
N SER A 97 -1.45 22.11 -12.04
CA SER A 97 -1.47 23.36 -11.26
C SER A 97 -0.13 23.63 -10.56
N ILE A 98 0.60 22.58 -10.14
CA ILE A 98 1.92 22.71 -9.51
C ILE A 98 2.98 23.26 -10.47
N PRO A 99 3.28 22.63 -11.62
CA PRO A 99 4.28 23.17 -12.54
C PRO A 99 3.88 24.53 -13.10
N LEU A 100 2.58 24.79 -13.27
CA LEU A 100 2.07 26.10 -13.66
C LEU A 100 2.37 27.16 -12.58
N ALA A 101 2.12 26.86 -11.31
CA ALA A 101 2.44 27.77 -10.21
C ALA A 101 3.97 28.01 -10.11
N ILE A 102 4.79 26.96 -10.23
CA ILE A 102 6.25 27.12 -10.26
C ILE A 102 6.66 28.04 -11.40
N PHE A 103 6.12 27.85 -12.60
CA PHE A 103 6.45 28.66 -13.77
C PHE A 103 6.00 30.12 -13.65
N LEU A 104 4.82 30.37 -13.08
CA LEU A 104 4.26 31.73 -12.96
C LEU A 104 4.86 32.55 -11.81
N PHE A 105 5.30 31.89 -10.74
CA PHE A 105 5.74 32.55 -9.50
C PHE A 105 7.23 32.36 -9.22
N SER A 106 8.03 31.96 -10.20
CA SER A 106 9.49 31.90 -10.11
C SER A 106 10.16 32.37 -11.40
N ASP A 107 11.47 32.58 -11.35
CA ASP A 107 12.28 32.92 -12.53
C ASP A 107 12.71 31.67 -13.34
N LEU A 108 12.10 30.51 -13.10
CA LEU A 108 12.43 29.28 -13.80
C LEU A 108 11.82 29.24 -15.19
N SER A 109 12.58 28.74 -16.17
CA SER A 109 12.02 28.39 -17.47
C SER A 109 10.97 27.29 -17.35
N LEU A 110 10.12 27.14 -18.37
CA LEU A 110 9.12 26.07 -18.40
C LEU A 110 9.73 24.68 -18.20
N LEU A 111 10.86 24.40 -18.87
CA LEU A 111 11.55 23.12 -18.75
C LEU A 111 12.06 22.87 -17.33
N LEU A 112 12.63 23.90 -16.69
CA LEU A 112 13.10 23.79 -15.30
C LEU A 112 11.93 23.62 -14.33
N SER A 113 10.82 24.31 -14.56
CA SER A 113 9.58 24.17 -13.77
C SER A 113 9.01 22.76 -13.84
N LEU A 114 8.95 22.18 -15.05
CA LEU A 114 8.53 20.79 -15.25
C LEU A 114 9.49 19.80 -14.58
N ARG A 115 10.80 20.03 -14.68
CA ARG A 115 11.82 19.19 -14.01
C ARG A 115 11.62 19.19 -12.50
N GLN A 116 11.42 20.35 -11.88
CA GLN A 116 11.18 20.45 -10.44
C GLN A 116 9.88 19.78 -10.02
N TRP A 117 8.81 19.96 -10.80
CA TRP A 117 7.53 19.29 -10.52
C TRP A 117 7.66 17.76 -10.59
N ILE A 118 8.34 17.21 -11.59
CA ILE A 118 8.58 15.76 -11.68
C ILE A 118 9.38 15.29 -10.47
N PHE A 119 10.42 16.00 -10.07
CA PHE A 119 11.23 15.64 -8.90
C PHE A 119 10.41 15.64 -7.60
N ILE A 120 9.62 16.69 -7.35
CA ILE A 120 8.71 16.75 -6.19
C ILE A 120 7.71 15.59 -6.21
N THR A 121 7.15 15.29 -7.40
CA THR A 121 6.19 14.19 -7.56
C THR A 121 6.85 12.84 -7.28
N MET A 122 8.09 12.62 -7.71
CA MET A 122 8.82 11.38 -7.42
C MET A 122 9.11 11.20 -5.94
N ILE A 123 9.46 12.28 -5.21
CA ILE A 123 9.61 12.24 -3.75
C ILE A 123 8.28 11.92 -3.07
N ALA A 124 7.18 12.56 -3.50
CA ALA A 124 5.85 12.29 -2.96
C ALA A 124 5.41 10.84 -3.22
N SER A 125 5.69 10.32 -4.42
CA SER A 125 5.46 8.92 -4.79
C SER A 125 6.26 7.97 -3.89
N PHE A 126 7.55 8.26 -3.71
CA PHE A 126 8.40 7.47 -2.83
C PHE A 126 7.89 7.45 -1.39
N ALA A 127 7.61 8.62 -0.80
CA ALA A 127 7.09 8.71 0.55
C ALA A 127 5.76 7.97 0.72
N PHE A 128 4.84 8.14 -0.24
CA PHE A 128 3.56 7.45 -0.22
C PHE A 128 3.70 5.93 -0.28
N CYS A 129 4.53 5.41 -1.18
CA CYS A 129 4.75 3.97 -1.33
C CYS A 129 5.52 3.37 -0.14
N VAL A 130 6.55 4.05 0.37
CA VAL A 130 7.26 3.59 1.58
C VAL A 130 6.29 3.46 2.74
N ILE A 131 5.48 4.49 2.98
CA ILE A 131 4.51 4.49 4.07
C ILE A 131 3.44 3.42 3.84
N GLY A 132 2.76 3.44 2.68
CA GLY A 132 1.59 2.61 2.41
C GLY A 132 1.91 1.13 2.24
N LEU A 133 2.99 0.80 1.54
CA LEU A 133 3.35 -0.61 1.32
C LEU A 133 4.05 -1.20 2.56
N ASN A 134 4.78 -0.40 3.35
CA ASN A 134 5.35 -0.88 4.61
C ASN A 134 4.43 -0.61 5.82
N ALA A 135 3.12 -0.45 5.58
CA ALA A 135 2.10 -0.35 6.62
C ALA A 135 1.33 -1.67 6.70
N ALA A 136 1.86 -2.61 7.47
CA ALA A 136 1.17 -3.84 7.90
C ALA A 136 1.13 -5.05 6.95
N HIS A 137 1.30 -4.92 5.63
CA HIS A 137 0.96 -6.00 4.68
C HIS A 137 2.07 -6.94 4.23
N HIS A 138 3.33 -6.58 4.41
CA HIS A 138 4.44 -7.37 3.86
C HIS A 138 5.42 -7.75 4.96
N ASP A 139 5.14 -8.85 5.66
CA ASP A 139 5.98 -9.41 6.72
C ASP A 139 6.01 -10.95 6.63
N PRO A 140 7.13 -11.64 6.89
CA PRO A 140 7.18 -13.10 6.88
C PRO A 140 6.26 -13.79 7.90
N GLU A 141 5.83 -13.10 8.96
CA GLU A 141 4.94 -13.61 10.00
C GLU A 141 3.44 -13.44 9.68
N ILE A 142 3.08 -12.83 8.55
CA ILE A 142 1.68 -12.73 8.12
C ILE A 142 1.42 -13.60 6.91
N TYR A 143 0.14 -13.90 6.68
CA TYR A 143 -0.26 -14.77 5.59
C TYR A 143 0.06 -14.10 4.25
N HIS A 144 0.67 -14.85 3.33
CA HIS A 144 0.70 -14.54 1.92
C HIS A 144 0.27 -15.75 1.11
N GLU A 145 -0.13 -15.51 -0.12
CA GLU A 145 -0.50 -16.53 -1.09
C GLU A 145 0.51 -17.69 -1.15
N GLY A 146 -0.01 -18.91 -1.04
CA GLY A 146 0.77 -20.15 -0.95
C GLY A 146 1.12 -20.59 0.46
N ASP A 147 1.05 -19.71 1.47
CA ASP A 147 1.19 -20.11 2.88
C ASP A 147 0.01 -20.98 3.30
N ALA A 148 0.19 -21.76 4.37
CA ALA A 148 -0.89 -22.51 4.98
C ALA A 148 -1.97 -21.55 5.50
N ALA A 149 -3.20 -21.73 5.02
CA ALA A 149 -4.34 -20.97 5.50
C ALA A 149 -4.88 -21.56 6.81
N ARG A 150 -5.53 -20.72 7.61
CA ARG A 150 -6.31 -21.14 8.78
C ARG A 150 -7.38 -22.17 8.38
N GLU A 151 -7.56 -23.21 9.19
CA GLU A 151 -8.45 -24.34 8.88
C GLU A 151 -9.94 -23.98 8.98
N ASP A 152 -10.31 -23.13 9.94
CA ASP A 152 -11.69 -22.73 10.24
C ASP A 152 -12.28 -21.75 9.22
N ARG A 153 -11.43 -21.15 8.35
CA ARG A 153 -11.80 -20.20 7.30
C ARG A 153 -12.59 -18.98 7.79
N ASP A 154 -12.38 -18.57 9.04
CA ASP A 154 -12.98 -17.35 9.56
C ASP A 154 -12.38 -16.13 8.84
N TRP A 155 -13.23 -15.37 8.14
CA TRP A 155 -12.78 -14.21 7.37
C TRP A 155 -12.25 -13.08 8.26
N GLY A 156 -12.87 -12.83 9.41
CA GLY A 156 -12.47 -11.75 10.31
C GLY A 156 -11.10 -12.02 10.91
N LEU A 157 -10.87 -13.25 11.37
CA LEU A 157 -9.55 -13.65 11.86
C LEU A 157 -8.52 -13.78 10.73
N PHE A 158 -8.92 -14.14 9.50
CA PHE A 158 -8.04 -14.06 8.34
C PHE A 158 -7.52 -12.64 8.06
N GLN A 159 -8.35 -11.60 8.29
CA GLN A 159 -7.87 -10.22 8.25
C GLN A 159 -6.80 -9.96 9.31
N VAL A 160 -6.95 -10.51 10.52
CA VAL A 160 -5.94 -10.40 11.60
C VAL A 160 -4.65 -11.13 11.24
N ASP A 161 -4.74 -12.27 10.56
CA ASP A 161 -3.59 -13.10 10.16
C ASP A 161 -2.73 -12.45 9.06
N THR A 162 -3.32 -11.54 8.28
CA THR A 162 -2.70 -10.89 7.12
C THR A 162 -2.08 -9.52 7.43
N ILE A 163 -2.09 -9.10 8.70
CA ILE A 163 -1.55 -7.79 9.08
C ILE A 163 -0.84 -7.79 10.45
N ILE A 164 0.07 -6.84 10.62
CA ILE A 164 0.65 -6.44 11.91
C ILE A 164 0.46 -4.92 12.02
N ASP A 165 -0.13 -4.43 13.10
CA ASP A 165 -0.55 -3.04 13.22
C ASP A 165 0.59 -2.10 13.67
N ARG A 166 0.44 -0.79 13.43
CA ARG A 166 1.45 0.23 13.77
C ARG A 166 1.24 0.80 15.17
N GLY A 167 1.62 0.02 16.17
CA GLY A 167 1.44 0.37 17.59
C GLY A 167 2.15 1.66 18.02
N ASP A 168 3.23 2.06 17.33
CA ASP A 168 3.99 3.29 17.60
C ASP A 168 3.24 4.58 17.25
N LEU A 169 2.09 4.50 16.56
CA LEU A 169 1.34 5.66 16.08
C LEU A 169 0.06 5.99 16.86
N LYS A 170 -0.47 5.03 17.64
CA LYS A 170 -1.82 5.08 18.25
C LYS A 170 -2.08 6.24 19.22
N GLY A 171 -1.06 6.99 19.60
CA GLY A 171 -1.17 8.20 20.41
C GLY A 171 -1.43 9.49 19.62
N SER A 172 -1.42 9.45 18.27
CA SER A 172 -1.57 10.63 17.44
C SER A 172 -2.48 10.38 16.23
N GLN A 173 -3.68 10.95 16.28
CA GLN A 173 -4.66 10.89 15.19
C GLN A 173 -4.06 11.32 13.84
N PHE A 174 -3.20 12.34 13.85
CA PHE A 174 -2.55 12.85 12.64
C PHE A 174 -1.57 11.82 12.05
N LEU A 175 -0.76 11.18 12.90
CA LEU A 175 0.17 10.16 12.45
C LEU A 175 -0.55 8.90 12.01
N VAL A 176 -1.59 8.46 12.73
CA VAL A 176 -2.47 7.37 12.32
C VAL A 176 -3.04 7.61 10.93
N LEU A 177 -3.56 8.82 10.65
CA LEU A 177 -4.16 9.16 9.37
C LEU A 177 -3.14 9.19 8.21
N THR A 178 -1.90 9.62 8.49
CA THR A 178 -0.88 9.81 7.46
C THR A 178 0.01 8.59 7.26
N HIS A 179 0.05 7.67 8.23
CA HIS A 179 0.93 6.50 8.26
C HIS A 179 0.21 5.18 8.57
N PHE A 180 -1.12 5.17 8.47
CA PHE A 180 -1.97 3.98 8.60
C PHE A 180 -1.82 3.24 9.94
N GLY A 181 -2.04 3.98 11.04
CA GLY A 181 -1.78 3.52 12.41
C GLY A 181 -2.78 2.52 13.01
N ASP A 182 -4.02 2.52 12.52
CA ASP A 182 -5.14 1.70 13.01
C ASP A 182 -5.57 0.68 11.92
N HIS A 183 -4.58 -0.02 11.36
CA HIS A 183 -4.75 -0.73 10.10
C HIS A 183 -5.64 -1.96 10.24
N ILE A 184 -5.64 -2.64 11.39
CA ILE A 184 -6.57 -3.74 11.66
C ILE A 184 -8.04 -3.30 11.57
N LEU A 185 -8.34 -2.16 12.18
CA LEU A 185 -9.71 -1.65 12.21
C LEU A 185 -10.09 -1.07 10.85
N HIS A 186 -9.12 -0.52 10.11
CA HIS A 186 -9.30 -0.14 8.72
C HIS A 186 -9.65 -1.34 7.84
N HIS A 187 -9.02 -2.50 8.06
CA HIS A 187 -9.35 -3.74 7.33
C HIS A 187 -10.76 -4.25 7.60
N LEU A 188 -11.15 -4.25 8.87
CA LEU A 188 -12.48 -4.72 9.29
C LEU A 188 -13.58 -3.72 8.91
N PHE A 189 -13.24 -2.41 8.87
CA PHE A 189 -14.18 -1.32 8.65
C PHE A 189 -13.64 -0.24 7.69
N PRO A 190 -13.35 -0.57 6.42
CA PRO A 190 -12.63 0.31 5.48
C PRO A 190 -13.43 1.53 5.02
N THR A 191 -14.71 1.59 5.37
CA THR A 191 -15.62 2.70 5.06
C THR A 191 -15.74 3.70 6.20
N LEU A 192 -15.26 3.36 7.40
CA LEU A 192 -15.24 4.25 8.55
C LEU A 192 -14.07 5.22 8.46
N ASP A 193 -14.28 6.44 8.95
CA ASP A 193 -13.21 7.45 8.99
C ASP A 193 -12.14 7.04 10.02
N HIS A 194 -10.86 7.26 9.70
CA HIS A 194 -9.77 6.98 10.66
C HIS A 194 -9.96 7.73 11.99
N GLY A 195 -10.66 8.87 11.98
CA GLY A 195 -11.12 9.64 13.15
C GLY A 195 -11.90 8.84 14.19
N ILE A 196 -12.62 7.80 13.77
CA ILE A 196 -13.53 7.04 14.62
C ILE A 196 -13.03 5.63 14.95
N LEU A 197 -12.08 5.09 14.17
CA LEU A 197 -11.53 3.75 14.40
C LEU A 197 -11.04 3.55 15.85
N PRO A 198 -10.32 4.48 16.51
CA PRO A 198 -9.83 4.26 17.86
C PRO A 198 -10.89 3.87 18.89
N GLN A 199 -12.14 4.30 18.66
CA GLN A 199 -13.28 4.01 19.55
C GLN A 199 -13.72 2.54 19.51
N LEU A 200 -13.30 1.79 18.48
CA LEU A 200 -13.67 0.40 18.26
C LEU A 200 -12.67 -0.59 18.90
N TYR A 201 -11.49 -0.15 19.34
CA TYR A 201 -10.50 -1.03 19.98
C TYR A 201 -11.05 -1.82 21.16
N PRO A 202 -11.85 -1.26 22.10
CA PRO A 202 -12.42 -2.04 23.19
C PRO A 202 -13.24 -3.24 22.70
N VAL A 203 -14.08 -3.04 21.67
CA VAL A 203 -14.90 -4.10 21.08
C VAL A 203 -14.05 -5.08 20.29
N LEU A 204 -13.02 -4.61 19.59
CA LEU A 204 -12.06 -5.46 18.90
C LEU A 204 -11.36 -6.40 19.88
N TYR A 205 -10.87 -5.90 21.01
CA TYR A 205 -10.18 -6.73 22.00
C TYR A 205 -11.09 -7.77 22.63
N GLU A 206 -12.33 -7.41 22.97
CA GLU A 206 -13.33 -8.37 23.45
C GLU A 206 -13.60 -9.46 22.40
N THR A 207 -13.75 -9.07 21.15
CA THR A 207 -14.00 -10.01 20.04
C THR A 207 -12.80 -10.92 19.81
N LEU A 208 -11.58 -10.38 19.82
CA LEU A 208 -10.36 -11.19 19.69
C LEU A 208 -10.24 -12.21 20.81
N ASP A 209 -10.59 -11.87 22.05
CA ASP A 209 -10.59 -12.82 23.17
C ASP A 209 -11.60 -13.96 22.95
N GLN A 210 -12.84 -13.63 22.56
CA GLN A 210 -13.89 -14.63 22.26
C GLN A 210 -13.47 -15.62 21.17
N PHE A 211 -12.77 -15.12 20.16
CA PHE A 211 -12.30 -15.90 19.01
C PHE A 211 -10.87 -16.43 19.16
N LYS A 212 -10.24 -16.21 20.32
CA LYS A 212 -8.84 -16.58 20.62
C LYS A 212 -7.83 -16.02 19.61
N GLY A 213 -8.13 -14.87 19.02
CA GLY A 213 -7.24 -14.11 18.15
C GLY A 213 -6.32 -13.18 18.94
N LYS A 214 -5.27 -12.66 18.28
CA LYS A 214 -4.34 -11.72 18.88
C LYS A 214 -4.04 -10.57 17.93
N LEU A 215 -4.17 -9.34 18.42
CA LEU A 215 -3.62 -8.18 17.71
C LEU A 215 -2.10 -8.19 17.83
N ARG A 216 -1.42 -8.14 16.70
CA ARG A 216 0.04 -8.00 16.61
C ARG A 216 0.36 -6.56 16.25
N GLU A 217 1.42 -6.03 16.83
CA GLU A 217 1.84 -4.66 16.61
C GLU A 217 3.36 -4.58 16.53
N CYS A 218 3.88 -3.72 15.68
CA CYS A 218 5.30 -3.38 15.62
C CYS A 218 5.50 -1.93 15.16
N ASN A 219 6.74 -1.45 15.18
CA ASN A 219 7.09 -0.10 14.72
C ASN A 219 7.45 -0.07 13.22
N HIS A 220 7.61 1.13 12.63
CA HIS A 220 7.87 1.23 11.19
C HIS A 220 9.14 0.52 10.73
N LEU A 221 10.21 0.58 11.54
CA LEU A 221 11.48 -0.05 11.19
C LEU A 221 11.33 -1.56 11.14
N GLU A 222 10.57 -2.13 12.08
CA GLU A 222 10.24 -3.55 12.09
C GLU A 222 9.46 -3.94 10.83
N HIS A 223 8.47 -3.15 10.41
CA HIS A 223 7.79 -3.40 9.12
C HIS A 223 8.72 -3.33 7.92
N MET A 224 9.59 -2.31 7.84
CA MET A 224 10.53 -2.21 6.73
C MET A 224 11.45 -3.43 6.69
N LEU A 225 11.96 -3.87 7.84
CA LEU A 225 12.78 -5.08 7.93
C LEU A 225 11.97 -6.33 7.54
N GLY A 226 10.74 -6.45 8.05
CA GLY A 226 9.75 -7.47 7.71
C GLY A 226 9.55 -7.59 6.21
N GLN A 227 9.31 -6.47 5.55
CA GLN A 227 9.10 -6.41 4.11
C GLN A 227 10.32 -6.87 3.33
N HIS A 228 11.52 -6.46 3.71
CA HIS A 228 12.74 -6.90 3.05
C HIS A 228 12.99 -8.41 3.27
N MET A 229 12.68 -8.93 4.45
CA MET A 229 12.71 -10.38 4.70
C MET A 229 11.69 -11.12 3.83
N GLN A 230 10.49 -10.54 3.66
CA GLN A 230 9.44 -11.10 2.81
C GLN A 230 9.85 -11.15 1.33
N LEU A 231 10.45 -10.08 0.81
CA LEU A 231 10.97 -10.06 -0.58
C LEU A 231 11.96 -11.21 -0.84
N LEU A 232 12.76 -11.57 0.16
CA LEU A 232 13.74 -12.66 0.08
C LEU A 232 13.17 -14.05 0.36
N ARG A 233 11.94 -14.15 0.90
CA ARG A 233 11.33 -15.43 1.29
C ARG A 233 11.02 -16.28 0.06
N THR A 234 11.61 -17.47 -0.05
CA THR A 234 11.43 -18.34 -1.23
C THR A 234 10.45 -19.48 -1.06
N THR A 235 10.06 -19.78 0.17
CA THR A 235 9.24 -20.96 0.50
C THR A 235 8.03 -20.52 1.31
N PRO A 236 6.84 -21.04 1.01
CA PRO A 236 5.67 -20.73 1.82
C PRO A 236 5.76 -21.29 3.23
N ASN A 237 5.10 -20.62 4.17
CA ASN A 237 4.95 -21.10 5.53
C ASN A 237 3.96 -22.26 5.58
N THR A 238 4.34 -23.37 6.22
CA THR A 238 3.49 -24.56 6.34
C THR A 238 2.60 -24.55 7.58
N LYS A 239 2.80 -23.59 8.48
CA LYS A 239 1.97 -23.37 9.65
C LYS A 239 1.04 -22.19 9.39
N PRO A 240 -0.26 -22.33 9.64
CA PRO A 240 -1.17 -21.19 9.60
C PRO A 240 -0.69 -20.10 10.54
N GLN A 241 -0.83 -18.85 10.11
CA GLN A 241 -0.57 -17.72 10.98
C GLN A 241 -1.70 -17.61 12.02
N GLY A 242 -1.37 -17.23 13.24
CA GLY A 242 -2.34 -17.08 14.32
C GLY A 242 -2.86 -18.39 14.95
N SER A 243 -2.38 -19.57 14.52
CA SER A 243 -2.70 -20.88 15.12
C SER A 243 -1.80 -21.28 16.29
#